data_AF-A0A521RTK4-F1
#
_entry.id   AF-A0A521RTK4-F1
#
_cell.length_a   1.000
_cell.length_b   1.000
_cell.length_c   1.000
_cell.angle_alpha   90.00
_cell.angle_beta   90.00
_cell.angle_gamma   90.00
#
_symmetry.space_group_name_H-M   'P 1'
#
loop_
_entity.id
_entity.type
_entity.pdbx_description
1 polymer ?
#
loop_
_entity_poly.entity_id
_entity_poly.type
_entity_poly.pdbx_seq_one_letter_code
_entity_poly.pdbx_strand_id
1 'polypeptide(L)'
;MTGVRIFRYVEPLDAFLVTDEYRSLAEQLGLAEWHPAVWIGRLFALDNDYGEHWFDNWEEREAHATQAAELGIDPDELLIIVPERLANGGDGPCHPPELRKRFWTDVLKSLELSYDLLFEEARLVSSH
;
A
#
# COMPACT_ATOMS: atom_id res chain seq x y z
N MET A 1 -19.84 0.47 -11.37
CA MET A 1 -18.39 0.27 -11.16
C MET A 1 -18.18 -1.20 -10.81
N THR A 2 -17.12 -1.83 -11.33
CA THR A 2 -16.81 -3.25 -11.11
C THR A 2 -15.68 -3.47 -10.10
N GLY A 3 -15.15 -2.39 -9.52
CA GLY A 3 -14.08 -2.41 -8.55
C GLY A 3 -13.96 -1.11 -7.76
N VAL A 4 -12.93 -1.04 -6.91
CA VAL A 4 -12.61 0.07 -6.00
C VAL A 4 -11.15 0.46 -6.10
N ARG A 5 -10.87 1.77 -6.10
CA ARG A 5 -9.51 2.29 -6.04
C ARG A 5 -8.98 2.24 -4.62
N ILE A 6 -7.82 1.63 -4.46
CA ILE A 6 -7.24 1.42 -3.13
C ILE A 6 -6.53 2.68 -2.64
N PHE A 7 -5.75 3.30 -3.53
CA PHE A 7 -4.82 4.35 -3.16
C PHE A 7 -5.15 5.68 -3.82
N ARG A 8 -4.95 6.76 -3.07
CA ARG A 8 -4.92 8.13 -3.55
C ARG A 8 -3.50 8.67 -3.41
N TYR A 9 -2.92 9.14 -4.49
CA TYR A 9 -1.60 9.77 -4.48
C TYR A 9 -1.67 11.21 -3.94
N VAL A 10 -0.75 11.55 -3.05
CA VAL A 10 -0.57 12.88 -2.47
C VAL A 10 0.73 13.46 -3.02
N GLU A 11 0.62 14.18 -4.13
CA GLU A 11 1.77 14.68 -4.90
C GLU A 11 2.77 15.51 -4.11
N PRO A 12 2.36 16.42 -3.19
CA PRO A 12 3.33 17.18 -2.38
C PRO A 12 4.19 16.31 -1.46
N LEU A 13 3.69 15.14 -1.06
CA LEU A 13 4.35 14.22 -0.13
C LEU A 13 5.05 13.06 -0.85
N ASP A 14 4.85 12.90 -2.17
CA ASP A 14 5.28 11.73 -2.93
C ASP A 14 4.91 10.41 -2.22
N ALA A 15 3.67 10.36 -1.74
CA ALA A 15 3.13 9.31 -0.90
C ALA A 15 1.70 8.95 -1.30
N PHE A 16 1.19 7.85 -0.76
CA PHE A 16 -0.16 7.36 -0.96
C PHE A 16 -0.93 7.32 0.35
N LEU A 17 -2.23 7.53 0.24
CA LEU A 17 -3.21 7.24 1.28
C LEU A 17 -4.15 6.15 0.80
N VAL A 18 -4.64 5.35 1.73
CA VAL A 18 -5.77 4.45 1.47
C VAL A 18 -7.03 5.29 1.27
N THR A 19 -7.85 4.99 0.27
CA THR A 19 -9.13 5.68 0.05
C THR A 19 -10.17 5.30 1.10
N ASP A 20 -11.04 6.24 1.47
CA ASP A 20 -12.12 6.00 2.42
C ASP A 20 -13.11 4.93 1.93
N GLU A 21 -13.35 4.87 0.62
CA GLU A 21 -14.22 3.87 0.00
C GLU A 21 -13.67 2.46 0.21
N TYR A 22 -12.39 2.26 -0.09
CA TYR A 22 -11.74 0.97 0.10
C TYR A 22 -11.65 0.60 1.59
N ARG A 23 -11.28 1.55 2.46
CA ARG A 23 -11.22 1.34 3.91
C ARG A 23 -12.57 0.85 4.46
N SER A 24 -13.65 1.55 4.11
CA SER A 24 -15.01 1.20 4.54
C SER A 24 -15.43 -0.19 4.06
N LEU A 25 -15.07 -0.55 2.82
CA LEU A 25 -15.36 -1.88 2.26
C LEU A 25 -14.58 -2.97 3.00
N ALA A 26 -13.28 -2.77 3.22
CA ALA A 26 -12.43 -3.74 3.92
C ALA A 26 -12.92 -3.98 5.36
N GLU A 27 -13.30 -2.92 6.07
CA GLU A 27 -13.88 -3.01 7.42
C GLU A 27 -15.19 -3.82 7.44
N GLN A 28 -16.11 -3.54 6.50
CA GLN A 28 -17.37 -4.26 6.40
C GLN A 28 -17.20 -5.76 6.07
N LEU A 29 -16.16 -6.09 5.33
CA LEU A 29 -15.83 -7.46 4.92
C LEU A 29 -15.00 -8.22 5.95
N GLY A 30 -14.60 -7.59 7.07
CA GLY A 30 -13.73 -8.21 8.07
C GLY A 30 -12.30 -8.42 7.59
N LEU A 31 -11.87 -7.70 6.54
CA LEU A 31 -10.52 -7.75 5.96
C LEU A 31 -9.53 -6.80 6.65
N ALA A 32 -9.93 -6.17 7.76
CA ALA A 32 -9.12 -5.20 8.47
C ALA A 32 -8.05 -5.90 9.34
N GLU A 33 -6.89 -6.20 8.77
CA GLU A 33 -5.63 -6.32 9.53
C GLU A 33 -4.90 -4.96 9.57
N TRP A 34 -3.97 -4.81 10.54
CA TRP A 34 -3.24 -3.61 10.99
C TRP A 34 -3.08 -2.40 10.03
N HIS A 35 -2.94 -2.60 8.72
CA HIS A 35 -3.06 -1.54 7.73
C HIS A 35 -3.70 -2.07 6.44
N PRO A 36 -4.65 -1.35 5.77
CA PRO A 36 -5.36 -1.85 4.59
C PRO A 36 -4.47 -2.13 3.36
N ALA A 37 -3.18 -1.80 3.42
CA ALA A 37 -2.19 -2.10 2.38
C ALA A 37 -1.41 -3.40 2.62
N VAL A 38 -1.47 -4.00 3.81
CA VAL A 38 -0.65 -5.18 4.18
C VAL A 38 -0.99 -6.38 3.30
N TRP A 39 -2.28 -6.69 3.15
CA TRP A 39 -2.73 -7.79 2.29
C TRP A 39 -2.30 -7.62 0.81
N ILE A 40 -2.33 -6.39 0.28
CA ILE A 40 -1.81 -6.08 -1.07
C ILE A 40 -0.31 -6.35 -1.13
N GLY A 41 0.43 -6.02 -0.07
CA GLY A 41 1.86 -6.30 0.05
C GLY A 41 2.15 -7.79 0.01
N ARG A 42 1.38 -8.58 0.76
CA ARG A 42 1.45 -10.04 0.75
C ARG A 42 1.14 -10.62 -0.63
N LEU A 43 0.13 -10.11 -1.33
CA LEU A 43 -0.19 -10.50 -2.70
C LEU A 43 0.95 -10.21 -3.69
N PHE A 44 1.66 -9.09 -3.51
CA PHE A 44 2.79 -8.73 -4.37
C PHE A 44 4.08 -9.49 -4.06
N ALA A 45 4.39 -9.69 -2.77
CA ALA A 45 5.64 -10.31 -2.35
C ALA A 45 5.62 -11.85 -2.40
N LEU A 46 4.43 -12.46 -2.51
CA LEU A 46 4.22 -13.92 -2.35
C LEU A 46 4.81 -14.47 -1.04
N ASP A 47 5.01 -13.59 -0.06
CA ASP A 47 5.66 -13.84 1.22
C ASP A 47 4.94 -13.00 2.29
N ASN A 48 4.51 -13.68 3.36
CA ASN A 48 3.71 -13.09 4.42
C ASN A 48 4.46 -12.01 5.20
N ASP A 49 5.74 -12.24 5.46
CA ASP A 49 6.55 -11.43 6.36
C ASP A 49 7.25 -10.32 5.55
N TYR A 50 7.76 -10.63 4.36
CA TYR A 50 8.45 -9.66 3.52
C TYR A 50 7.48 -8.64 2.89
N GLY A 51 6.28 -9.08 2.49
CA GLY A 51 5.26 -8.21 1.90
C GLY A 51 4.66 -7.21 2.88
N GLU A 52 4.63 -7.55 4.18
CA GLU A 52 4.20 -6.65 5.24
C GLU A 52 5.19 -5.50 5.43
N HIS A 53 6.50 -5.80 5.38
CA HIS A 53 7.56 -4.81 5.53
C HIS A 53 7.79 -3.91 4.32
N TRP A 54 7.27 -4.26 3.14
CA TRP A 54 7.32 -3.37 1.96
C TRP A 54 6.66 -2.02 2.20
N PHE A 55 5.74 -1.95 3.16
CA PHE A 55 4.99 -0.74 3.48
C PHE A 55 5.27 -0.20 4.89
N ASP A 56 6.20 -0.83 5.62
CA ASP A 56 6.68 -0.37 6.92
C ASP A 56 7.79 0.67 6.71
N ASN A 57 7.37 1.93 6.53
CA ASN A 57 8.21 3.06 6.17
C ASN A 57 8.26 4.13 7.28
N TRP A 58 8.38 3.69 8.55
CA TRP A 58 8.29 4.57 9.72
C TRP A 58 9.26 5.76 9.67
N GLU A 59 10.52 5.51 9.32
CA GLU A 59 11.55 6.56 9.23
C GLU A 59 11.23 7.57 8.13
N GLU A 60 10.69 7.09 7.02
CA GLU A 60 10.31 7.94 5.89
C GLU A 60 9.07 8.78 6.25
N ARG A 61 8.12 8.26 7.04
CA ARG A 61 6.97 9.03 7.54
C ARG A 61 7.39 10.21 8.41
N GLU A 62 8.40 10.02 9.27
CA GLU A 62 8.93 11.10 10.12
C GLU A 62 9.45 12.28 9.28
N ALA A 63 10.13 11.99 8.17
CA ALA A 63 10.61 13.02 7.24
C ALA A 63 9.48 13.84 6.58
N HIS A 64 8.29 13.26 6.48
CA HIS A 64 7.10 13.90 5.90
C HIS A 64 6.13 14.47 6.96
N ALA A 65 6.39 14.28 8.25
CA ALA A 65 5.41 14.53 9.31
C ALA A 65 4.92 15.99 9.36
N THR A 66 5.83 16.96 9.23
CA THR A 66 5.45 18.39 9.23
C THR A 66 4.55 18.73 8.05
N GLN A 67 4.93 18.32 6.85
CA GLN A 67 4.17 18.63 5.64
C GLN A 67 2.83 17.88 5.59
N ALA A 68 2.79 16.65 6.12
CA ALA A 68 1.55 15.89 6.27
C ALA A 68 0.58 16.58 7.24
N ALA A 69 1.09 17.05 8.39
CA ALA A 69 0.29 17.80 9.35
C ALA A 69 -0.28 19.11 8.77
N GLU A 70 0.50 19.83 7.95
CA GLU A 70 0.03 21.02 7.22
C GLU A 70 -1.12 20.71 6.24
N LEU A 71 -1.15 19.48 5.72
CA LEU A 71 -2.21 18.98 4.84
C LEU A 71 -3.37 18.32 5.60
N GLY A 72 -3.33 18.28 6.93
CA GLY A 72 -4.32 17.61 7.77
C GLY A 72 -4.31 16.08 7.62
N ILE A 73 -3.18 15.51 7.24
CA ILE A 73 -2.96 14.08 7.05
C ILE A 73 -2.16 13.56 8.23
N ASP A 74 -2.59 12.42 8.80
CA ASP A 74 -1.82 11.71 9.80
C ASP A 74 -0.60 11.04 9.11
N PRO A 75 0.64 11.34 9.52
CA PRO A 75 1.84 10.72 8.95
C PRO A 75 1.82 9.19 9.01
N ASP A 76 1.14 8.61 10.01
CA ASP A 76 1.04 7.16 10.19
C ASP A 76 0.20 6.47 9.10
N GLU A 77 -0.64 7.23 8.40
CA GLU A 77 -1.44 6.74 7.27
C GLU A 77 -0.69 6.77 5.93
N LEU A 78 0.50 7.37 5.88
CA LEU A 78 1.26 7.50 4.65
C LEU A 78 1.90 6.18 4.25
N LEU A 79 1.65 5.79 3.00
CA LEU A 79 2.38 4.76 2.29
C LEU A 79 3.39 5.43 1.35
N ILE A 80 4.68 5.22 1.61
CA ILE A 80 5.79 5.79 0.83
C ILE A 80 6.48 4.66 0.06
N ILE A 81 6.80 4.89 -1.21
CA ILE A 81 7.60 3.91 -1.97
C ILE A 81 9.07 4.15 -1.73
N VAL A 82 9.71 3.18 -1.06
CA VAL A 82 11.16 3.15 -0.80
C VAL A 82 11.77 2.01 -1.62
N PRO A 83 12.30 2.27 -2.83
CA PRO A 83 12.75 1.22 -3.73
C PRO A 83 13.73 0.24 -3.09
N GLU A 84 14.63 0.71 -2.24
CA GLU A 84 15.66 -0.07 -1.56
C GLU A 84 15.05 -1.21 -0.72
N ARG A 85 13.90 -0.97 -0.08
CA ARG A 85 13.18 -1.96 0.74
C ARG A 85 12.56 -3.08 -0.10
N LEU A 86 12.33 -2.84 -1.39
CA LEU A 86 11.79 -3.81 -2.34
C LEU A 86 12.83 -4.83 -2.83
N ALA A 87 14.11 -4.68 -2.46
CA ALA A 87 15.17 -5.61 -2.81
C ALA A 87 15.32 -6.70 -1.74
N ASN A 88 15.35 -7.96 -2.15
CA ASN A 88 15.54 -9.11 -1.25
C ASN A 88 17.03 -9.47 -1.03
N GLY A 89 17.96 -8.70 -1.59
CA GLY A 89 19.41 -8.87 -1.41
C GLY A 89 20.03 -10.07 -2.13
N GLY A 90 19.27 -10.83 -2.93
CA GLY A 90 19.77 -12.01 -3.65
C GLY A 90 20.62 -11.63 -4.87
N ASP A 91 19.97 -11.29 -5.98
CA ASP A 91 20.60 -10.66 -7.14
C ASP A 91 20.12 -9.21 -7.18
N GLY A 92 21.08 -8.27 -7.11
CA GLY A 92 20.83 -6.85 -6.91
C GLY A 92 19.82 -6.24 -7.90
N PRO A 93 19.27 -5.05 -7.60
CA PRO A 93 18.16 -4.51 -8.37
C PRO A 93 18.54 -4.33 -9.84
N CYS A 94 17.74 -4.92 -10.72
CA CYS A 94 17.92 -4.90 -12.18
C CYS A 94 17.86 -3.47 -12.77
N HIS A 95 17.35 -2.51 -12.00
CA HIS A 95 17.05 -1.15 -12.42
C HIS A 95 17.38 -0.10 -11.34
N PRO A 96 17.70 1.15 -11.72
CA PRO A 96 17.96 2.22 -10.77
C PRO A 96 16.77 2.51 -9.83
N PRO A 97 17.00 2.98 -8.59
CA PRO A 97 15.96 3.37 -7.64
C PRO A 97 14.86 4.26 -8.22
N GLU A 98 15.23 5.30 -8.97
CA GLU A 98 14.27 6.27 -9.55
C GLU A 98 13.29 5.62 -10.53
N LEU A 99 13.77 4.69 -11.36
CA LEU A 99 12.91 3.97 -12.30
C LEU A 99 11.94 3.05 -11.57
N ARG A 100 12.43 2.37 -10.52
CA ARG A 100 11.60 1.48 -9.69
C ARG A 100 10.55 2.27 -8.92
N LYS A 101 10.92 3.41 -8.33
CA LYS A 101 9.98 4.31 -7.64
C LYS A 101 8.87 4.75 -8.57
N ARG A 102 9.23 5.30 -9.74
CA ARG A 102 8.25 5.77 -10.73
C ARG A 102 7.33 4.64 -11.20
N PHE A 103 7.89 3.46 -11.51
CA PHE A 103 7.10 2.31 -11.90
C PHE A 103 6.06 1.94 -10.84
N TRP A 104 6.47 1.80 -9.57
CA TRP A 104 5.56 1.45 -8.50
C TRP A 104 4.54 2.56 -8.19
N THR A 105 4.94 3.82 -8.30
CA THR A 105 4.00 4.95 -8.22
C THR A 105 2.93 4.86 -9.31
N ASP A 106 3.30 4.53 -10.55
CA ASP A 106 2.35 4.36 -11.65
C ASP A 106 1.43 3.14 -11.43
N VAL A 107 1.99 2.02 -10.96
CA VAL A 107 1.22 0.82 -10.58
C VAL A 107 0.17 1.17 -9.52
N LEU A 108 0.57 1.77 -8.40
CA LEU A 108 -0.37 2.08 -7.30
C LEU A 108 -1.41 3.13 -7.68
N LYS A 109 -1.08 4.12 -8.53
CA LYS A 109 -2.05 5.08 -9.06
C LYS A 109 -3.12 4.42 -9.93
N SER A 110 -2.75 3.35 -10.64
CA SER A 110 -3.62 2.60 -11.54
C SER A 110 -4.38 1.45 -10.88
N LEU A 111 -4.00 1.08 -9.65
CA LEU A 111 -4.50 -0.12 -9.00
C LEU A 111 -5.98 0.05 -8.59
N GLU A 112 -6.81 -0.80 -9.17
CA GLU A 112 -8.22 -0.98 -8.85
C GLU A 112 -8.47 -2.45 -8.56
N LEU A 113 -9.19 -2.75 -7.48
CA LEU A 113 -9.55 -4.11 -7.12
C LEU A 113 -10.98 -4.40 -7.50
N SER A 114 -11.20 -5.52 -8.19
CA SER A 114 -12.55 -6.02 -8.44
C SER A 114 -13.23 -6.41 -7.13
N TYR A 115 -14.54 -6.18 -7.04
CA TYR A 115 -15.32 -6.66 -5.90
C TYR A 115 -15.31 -8.19 -5.77
N ASP A 116 -15.22 -8.92 -6.88
CA ASP A 116 -15.15 -10.39 -6.85
C ASP A 116 -13.93 -10.89 -6.05
N LEU A 117 -12.75 -10.34 -6.32
CA LEU A 117 -11.52 -10.64 -5.56
C LEU A 117 -11.69 -10.30 -4.07
N LEU A 118 -12.28 -9.14 -3.74
CA LEU A 118 -12.51 -8.73 -2.35
C LEU A 118 -13.45 -9.70 -1.62
N PHE A 119 -14.52 -10.12 -2.27
CA PHE A 119 -15.49 -11.03 -1.67
C PHE A 119 -14.96 -12.46 -1.56
N GLU A 120 -14.12 -12.90 -2.50
CA GLU A 120 -13.44 -14.19 -2.41
C GLU A 120 -12.50 -14.23 -1.20
N GLU A 121 -11.65 -13.22 -1.04
CA GLU A 121 -10.73 -13.11 0.09
C GLU A 121 -11.48 -13.05 1.43
N ALA A 122 -12.54 -12.25 1.52
CA ALA A 122 -13.34 -12.12 2.73
C ALA A 122 -13.94 -13.46 3.18
N ARG A 123 -14.31 -14.34 2.24
CA ARG A 123 -14.81 -15.69 2.54
C ARG A 123 -13.71 -16.59 3.08
N LEU A 124 -12.50 -16.50 2.54
CA LEU A 124 -11.35 -17.29 3.00
C LEU A 124 -11.01 -16.93 4.45
N VAL A 125 -10.92 -15.63 4.76
CA VAL A 125 -10.66 -15.14 6.13
C VAL A 125 -11.78 -15.53 7.09
N SER A 126 -13.05 -15.38 6.68
CA SER A 126 -14.22 -15.71 7.54
C SER A 126 -14.42 -17.21 7.79
N SER A 127 -13.70 -18.08 7.08
CA SER A 127 -13.79 -19.54 7.21
C SER A 127 -12.75 -20.16 8.15
N HIS A 128 -11.89 -19.32 8.73
CA HIS A 128 -10.93 -19.66 9.79
C HIS A 128 -11.42 -19.13 11.15
#